data_AF-A0A1D1ZUG1-F1
#
_entry.id   AF-A0A1D1ZUG1-F1
#
_cell.length_a   1.000
_cell.length_b   1.000
_cell.length_c   1.000
_cell.angle_alpha   90.00
_cell.angle_beta   90.00
_cell.angle_gamma   90.00
#
_symmetry.space_group_name_H-M   'P 1'
#
loop_
_entity.id
_entity.type
_entity.pdbx_description
1 polymer ?
#
loop_
_entity_poly.entity_id
_entity_poly.type
_entity_poly.pdbx_seq_one_letter_code
_entity_poly.pdbx_strand_id
1 'polypeptide(L)'
;MAKKKAASRAGSRAGSRAASEAGDDLASTGWSSVDQRSMGSSGEGVEEYMDDPFEASIEGLYEKRTTTREGSLTKLVALLSSQWQYEECALREETLFQLFLRSLRRGKGAEARLGARALGLHAITLGAGPAVERMHAEALPVLEPIALTGQGPERCSAIDALSMLCFVGAEGPPETLACMDILARVFSTSSCPEAVQATAVRAWTLLLTTVPAWHLEAGWVEARLATLGALLHAPSVAVRASAGEAVSLLYSTCGLASLADAGQQGPAAAPATPASPGSRPPRPRPGGTPRPGGGTEGEEPPTTPGVDLGPRVNGKSVSYSADIRAEPSSGEEESRAEGTSYSAKTVERLEDITARIQDLTTNRGDASRRSQKERAELRTTFRSILTSIEGQTALPTQKIKLRHGDVLLVNSLTAVLRLNAFRRFLAEGFQAHMQDNPLLHEVFNFHPRQEAADRLTALEKRLYRSPASAESKARAQDRRRERELMASYKGSMLSME
;
A
#
# COMPACT_ATOMS: atom_id res chain seq x y z
N MET A 1 -38.56 1.98 64.89
CA MET A 1 -37.08 2.12 64.93
C MET A 1 -36.44 0.85 64.35
N ALA A 2 -35.18 0.92 63.90
CA ALA A 2 -34.10 -0.11 63.83
C ALA A 2 -34.41 -1.64 63.72
N LYS A 3 -33.62 -2.49 63.03
CA LYS A 3 -32.44 -2.32 62.13
C LYS A 3 -32.13 -3.64 61.37
N LYS A 4 -31.75 -3.50 60.08
CA LYS A 4 -30.75 -4.28 59.28
C LYS A 4 -30.49 -5.80 59.48
N LYS A 5 -30.62 -6.49 58.33
CA LYS A 5 -29.71 -7.51 57.70
C LYS A 5 -29.45 -8.88 58.35
N ALA A 6 -29.69 -9.91 57.52
CA ALA A 6 -28.83 -11.10 57.37
C ALA A 6 -28.39 -11.22 55.88
N ALA A 7 -27.58 -12.21 55.52
CA ALA A 7 -27.03 -12.38 54.16
C ALA A 7 -26.89 -13.87 53.75
N SER A 8 -26.83 -14.15 52.45
CA SER A 8 -26.58 -15.51 51.91
C SER A 8 -25.77 -15.49 50.61
N ARG A 9 -24.90 -16.50 50.44
CA ARG A 9 -24.11 -16.75 49.22
C ARG A 9 -24.94 -17.56 48.22
N ALA A 10 -24.72 -17.33 46.93
CA ALA A 10 -25.01 -18.30 45.86
C ALA A 10 -24.13 -17.99 44.63
N GLY A 11 -23.90 -18.98 43.78
CA GLY A 11 -23.28 -18.76 42.47
C GLY A 11 -23.10 -20.06 41.67
N SER A 12 -23.66 -20.11 40.47
CA SER A 12 -23.18 -20.93 39.35
C SER A 12 -23.87 -20.57 38.04
N ARG A 13 -23.13 -20.72 36.92
CA ARG A 13 -23.59 -20.96 35.53
C ARG A 13 -24.69 -20.08 34.90
N ALA A 14 -24.21 -19.18 34.04
CA ALA A 14 -24.52 -19.12 32.60
C ALA A 14 -25.99 -19.18 32.11
N GLY A 15 -26.48 -18.01 31.66
CA GLY A 15 -27.63 -17.86 30.75
C GLY A 15 -27.57 -16.47 30.09
N SER A 16 -27.62 -16.39 28.76
CA SER A 16 -27.27 -15.18 28.00
C SER A 16 -28.46 -14.25 27.72
N ARG A 17 -28.39 -13.00 28.23
CA ARG A 17 -29.12 -11.76 27.88
C ARG A 17 -28.87 -10.73 29.00
N ALA A 18 -28.92 -9.41 28.84
CA ALA A 18 -28.79 -8.49 27.69
C ALA A 18 -28.68 -7.05 28.27
N ALA A 19 -28.32 -6.04 27.44
CA ALA A 19 -28.17 -4.61 27.79
C ALA A 19 -27.05 -4.30 28.82
N SER A 20 -26.39 -3.14 28.82
CA SER A 20 -26.20 -2.03 27.86
C SER A 20 -24.97 -1.20 28.36
N GLU A 21 -24.58 0.02 27.95
CA GLU A 21 -24.95 1.12 27.02
C GLU A 21 -23.64 1.96 26.89
N ALA A 22 -23.29 2.76 25.88
CA ALA A 22 -23.79 3.19 24.57
C ALA A 22 -22.53 3.59 23.72
N GLY A 23 -22.55 4.11 22.48
CA GLY A 23 -23.62 4.36 21.50
C GLY A 23 -23.07 5.30 20.40
N ASP A 24 -23.34 5.00 19.12
CA ASP A 24 -23.11 5.88 17.97
C ASP A 24 -23.95 5.35 16.79
N ASP A 25 -24.92 6.15 16.32
CA ASP A 25 -25.92 5.70 15.34
C ASP A 25 -25.45 5.91 13.88
N LEU A 26 -25.19 4.81 13.18
CA LEU A 26 -25.12 4.78 11.71
C LEU A 26 -26.20 3.83 11.19
N ALA A 27 -27.29 4.42 10.70
CA ALA A 27 -28.46 3.69 10.24
C ALA A 27 -28.14 2.81 9.01
N SER A 28 -28.45 1.51 9.12
CA SER A 28 -28.30 0.57 8.01
C SER A 28 -29.50 0.66 7.07
N THR A 29 -29.38 1.44 6.00
CA THR A 29 -30.31 1.42 4.86
C THR A 29 -30.07 0.19 3.98
N GLY A 30 -30.54 -0.97 4.46
CA GLY A 30 -30.59 -2.18 3.65
C GLY A 30 -31.57 -2.03 2.48
N TRP A 31 -31.09 -2.18 1.25
CA TRP A 31 -31.92 -2.18 0.03
C TRP A 31 -32.89 -3.37 0.07
N SER A 32 -34.15 -3.12 0.43
CA SER A 32 -35.21 -4.14 0.45
C SER A 32 -35.65 -4.50 -0.97
N SER A 33 -35.92 -5.79 -1.20
CA SER A 33 -36.32 -6.32 -2.50
C SER A 33 -37.62 -5.68 -3.03
N VAL A 34 -37.69 -5.45 -4.34
CA VAL A 34 -38.87 -4.92 -5.02
C VAL A 34 -39.99 -5.97 -5.02
N ASP A 35 -41.12 -5.64 -4.38
CA ASP A 35 -42.34 -6.45 -4.47
C ASP A 35 -43.20 -5.97 -5.65
N GLN A 36 -43.76 -6.89 -6.45
CA GLN A 36 -44.27 -6.58 -7.79
C GLN A 36 -45.71 -7.07 -8.01
N ARG A 37 -46.70 -6.19 -7.73
CA ARG A 37 -48.13 -6.23 -8.15
C ARG A 37 -48.85 -4.97 -7.59
N SER A 38 -49.85 -4.36 -8.24
CA SER A 38 -50.49 -4.64 -9.54
C SER A 38 -51.24 -3.38 -10.05
N MET A 39 -51.43 -3.28 -11.37
CA MET A 39 -52.44 -2.48 -12.09
C MET A 39 -52.62 -0.97 -11.76
N GLY A 40 -52.22 -0.15 -12.72
CA GLY A 40 -53.23 0.47 -13.61
C GLY A 40 -53.64 1.92 -13.33
N SER A 41 -52.89 2.87 -13.88
CA SER A 41 -53.43 4.16 -14.32
C SER A 41 -52.74 4.60 -15.60
N SER A 42 -53.49 5.08 -16.58
CA SER A 42 -52.95 5.64 -17.83
C SER A 42 -52.56 7.10 -17.60
N GLY A 43 -51.33 7.33 -17.16
CA GLY A 43 -50.70 8.66 -17.11
C GLY A 43 -49.67 8.80 -18.23
N GLU A 44 -49.50 10.02 -18.75
CA GLU A 44 -48.47 10.31 -19.74
C GLU A 44 -47.07 10.11 -19.13
N GLY A 45 -46.17 9.52 -19.91
CA GLY A 45 -44.84 9.11 -19.46
C GLY A 45 -43.91 10.30 -19.26
N VAL A 46 -44.03 10.99 -18.13
CA VAL A 46 -42.89 11.69 -17.53
C VAL A 46 -41.93 10.61 -17.05
N GLU A 47 -40.84 10.40 -17.79
CA GLU A 47 -39.66 9.76 -17.21
C GLU A 47 -39.18 10.69 -16.10
N GLU A 48 -39.47 10.30 -14.85
CA GLU A 48 -38.95 10.97 -13.67
C GLU A 48 -37.44 10.78 -13.67
N TYR A 49 -36.71 11.81 -14.15
CA TYR A 49 -35.25 11.83 -14.23
C TYR A 49 -34.70 11.57 -12.82
N MET A 50 -34.33 10.31 -12.56
CA MET A 50 -33.67 9.91 -11.33
C MET A 50 -32.25 10.49 -11.37
N ASP A 51 -32.07 11.64 -10.73
CA ASP A 51 -30.80 12.35 -10.60
C ASP A 51 -29.65 11.36 -10.38
N ASP A 52 -28.66 11.36 -11.27
CA ASP A 52 -27.50 10.49 -11.13
C ASP A 52 -26.82 10.76 -9.77
N PRO A 53 -26.74 9.76 -8.87
CA PRO A 53 -26.15 9.96 -7.55
C PRO A 53 -24.66 10.32 -7.62
N PHE A 54 -23.96 10.12 -8.74
CA PHE A 54 -22.60 10.60 -8.96
C PHE A 54 -22.59 12.10 -9.30
N GLU A 55 -23.25 12.53 -10.38
CA GLU A 55 -23.36 13.92 -10.81
C GLU A 55 -23.98 14.84 -9.73
N ALA A 56 -25.11 14.46 -9.14
CA ALA A 56 -25.73 15.23 -8.05
C ALA A 56 -24.83 15.32 -6.79
N SER A 57 -23.88 14.39 -6.62
CA SER A 57 -22.86 14.51 -5.58
C SER A 57 -21.73 15.47 -5.99
N ILE A 58 -21.34 15.54 -7.26
CA ILE A 58 -20.38 16.53 -7.79
C ILE A 58 -20.93 17.95 -7.63
N GLU A 59 -22.19 18.19 -8.00
CA GLU A 59 -22.84 19.50 -7.83
C GLU A 59 -22.76 20.00 -6.38
N GLY A 60 -23.07 19.12 -5.42
CA GLY A 60 -22.97 19.41 -3.99
C GLY A 60 -21.54 19.66 -3.47
N LEU A 61 -20.49 19.55 -4.29
CA LEU A 61 -19.14 20.04 -3.96
C LEU A 61 -18.93 21.53 -4.26
N TYR A 62 -19.74 22.12 -5.13
CA TYR A 62 -19.71 23.57 -5.38
C TYR A 62 -20.35 24.38 -4.25
N GLU A 63 -21.24 23.74 -3.49
CA GLU A 63 -22.04 24.33 -2.41
C GLU A 63 -21.22 25.08 -1.35
N LYS A 64 -21.82 26.16 -0.83
CA LYS A 64 -21.18 27.08 0.12
C LYS A 64 -21.06 26.45 1.51
N ARG A 65 -21.99 25.58 1.89
CA ARG A 65 -22.07 24.98 3.22
C ARG A 65 -21.18 23.73 3.34
N THR A 66 -20.21 23.75 4.26
CA THR A 66 -19.29 22.63 4.51
C THR A 66 -19.99 21.29 4.73
N THR A 67 -21.03 21.23 5.57
CA THR A 67 -21.75 19.97 5.84
C THR A 67 -22.42 19.37 4.60
N THR A 68 -22.77 20.20 3.60
CA THR A 68 -23.31 19.71 2.32
C THR A 68 -22.21 19.09 1.46
N ARG A 69 -21.05 19.78 1.34
CA ARG A 69 -19.87 19.23 0.66
C ARG A 69 -19.36 17.95 1.33
N GLU A 70 -19.36 17.87 2.65
CA GLU A 70 -19.01 16.66 3.40
C GLU A 70 -19.97 15.50 3.12
N GLY A 71 -21.28 15.77 2.99
CA GLY A 71 -22.26 14.79 2.53
C GLY A 71 -21.97 14.29 1.11
N SER A 72 -21.72 15.20 0.16
CA SER A 72 -21.35 14.87 -1.22
C SER A 72 -20.05 14.08 -1.32
N LEU A 73 -18.98 14.49 -0.62
CA LEU A 73 -17.73 13.74 -0.58
C LEU A 73 -17.93 12.34 0.03
N THR A 74 -18.81 12.20 1.04
CA THR A 74 -19.16 10.90 1.62
C THR A 74 -19.84 9.99 0.60
N LYS A 75 -20.78 10.52 -0.19
CA LYS A 75 -21.42 9.77 -1.31
C LYS A 75 -20.40 9.35 -2.37
N LEU A 76 -19.56 10.27 -2.85
CA LEU A 76 -18.55 9.98 -3.88
C LEU A 76 -17.51 8.95 -3.38
N VAL A 77 -17.05 9.07 -2.13
CA VAL A 77 -16.17 8.08 -1.50
C VAL A 77 -16.84 6.71 -1.38
N ALA A 78 -18.15 6.65 -1.10
CA ALA A 78 -18.88 5.38 -1.07
C ALA A 78 -18.94 4.76 -2.48
N LEU A 79 -19.42 5.52 -3.48
CA LEU A 79 -19.54 5.08 -4.88
C LEU A 79 -18.19 4.56 -5.42
N LEU A 80 -17.16 5.41 -5.40
CA LEU A 80 -15.80 5.11 -5.91
C LEU A 80 -15.05 4.02 -5.13
N SER A 81 -15.51 3.63 -3.94
CA SER A 81 -14.96 2.49 -3.21
C SER A 81 -15.71 1.18 -3.45
N SER A 82 -16.92 1.26 -4.02
CA SER A 82 -17.84 0.14 -4.17
C SER A 82 -17.85 -0.46 -5.58
N GLN A 83 -17.66 0.37 -6.61
CA GLN A 83 -17.67 0.00 -8.03
C GLN A 83 -16.65 0.83 -8.83
N TRP A 84 -16.15 0.27 -9.93
CA TRP A 84 -15.14 0.89 -10.79
C TRP A 84 -15.77 1.86 -11.80
N GLN A 85 -16.02 3.10 -11.36
CA GLN A 85 -16.65 4.16 -12.16
C GLN A 85 -15.67 4.86 -13.14
N TYR A 86 -15.00 4.10 -14.00
CA TYR A 86 -13.96 4.66 -14.89
C TYR A 86 -14.46 5.76 -15.82
N GLU A 87 -15.57 5.54 -16.53
CA GLU A 87 -16.06 6.48 -17.54
C GLU A 87 -16.42 7.85 -16.93
N GLU A 88 -17.11 7.84 -15.79
CA GLU A 88 -17.47 9.04 -15.02
C GLU A 88 -16.24 9.80 -14.49
N CYS A 89 -15.23 9.06 -14.03
CA CYS A 89 -13.96 9.61 -13.56
C CYS A 89 -13.12 10.20 -14.69
N ALA A 90 -13.02 9.53 -15.83
CA ALA A 90 -12.25 9.98 -16.99
C ALA A 90 -12.91 11.19 -17.68
N LEU A 91 -14.24 11.18 -17.84
CA LEU A 91 -14.99 12.28 -18.44
C LEU A 91 -14.85 13.60 -17.64
N ARG A 92 -14.70 13.51 -16.32
CA ARG A 92 -14.63 14.67 -15.41
C ARG A 92 -13.29 14.75 -14.65
N GLU A 93 -12.21 14.20 -15.21
CA GLU A 93 -10.88 14.02 -14.57
C GLU A 93 -10.40 15.24 -13.76
N GLU A 94 -10.18 16.36 -14.47
CA GLU A 94 -9.67 17.63 -13.93
C GLU A 94 -10.66 18.26 -12.92
N THR A 95 -11.96 18.21 -13.24
CA THR A 95 -13.01 18.77 -12.39
C THR A 95 -13.06 18.06 -11.03
N LEU A 96 -13.05 16.72 -11.03
CA LEU A 96 -13.01 15.91 -9.82
C LEU A 96 -11.72 16.18 -9.04
N PHE A 97 -10.57 16.17 -9.73
CA PHE A 97 -9.27 16.45 -9.14
C PHE A 97 -9.23 17.80 -8.40
N GLN A 98 -9.57 18.91 -9.07
CA GLN A 98 -9.52 20.23 -8.45
C GLN A 98 -10.60 20.42 -7.36
N LEU A 99 -11.74 19.72 -7.41
CA LEU A 99 -12.74 19.74 -6.34
C LEU A 99 -12.26 19.00 -5.08
N PHE A 100 -11.65 17.82 -5.22
CA PHE A 100 -11.04 17.10 -4.10
C PHE A 100 -9.84 17.87 -3.53
N LEU A 101 -9.01 18.46 -4.40
CA LEU A 101 -7.87 19.27 -3.99
C LEU A 101 -8.29 20.62 -3.37
N ARG A 102 -9.42 21.21 -3.79
CA ARG A 102 -10.08 22.34 -3.11
C ARG A 102 -10.57 21.95 -1.70
N SER A 103 -11.11 20.76 -1.54
CA SER A 103 -11.56 20.24 -0.23
C SER A 103 -10.37 20.02 0.72
N LEU A 104 -9.20 19.67 0.20
CA LEU A 104 -7.93 19.66 0.96
C LEU A 104 -7.40 21.07 1.27
N ARG A 105 -7.37 21.97 0.28
CA ARG A 105 -6.86 23.34 0.41
C ARG A 105 -7.69 24.24 1.33
N ARG A 106 -9.01 24.00 1.46
CA ARG A 106 -9.96 24.87 2.20
C ARG A 106 -10.74 24.18 3.33
N GLY A 107 -10.96 22.87 3.24
CA GLY A 107 -11.64 22.10 4.28
C GLY A 107 -10.72 21.81 5.48
N LYS A 108 -11.31 21.28 6.56
CA LYS A 108 -10.60 20.80 7.76
C LYS A 108 -11.34 19.59 8.34
N GLY A 109 -10.67 18.71 9.08
CA GLY A 109 -11.35 17.69 9.88
C GLY A 109 -12.01 16.57 9.05
N ALA A 110 -13.30 16.71 8.71
CA ALA A 110 -14.01 15.71 7.89
C ALA A 110 -13.92 16.03 6.39
N GLU A 111 -14.23 17.25 5.95
CA GLU A 111 -14.06 17.71 4.55
C GLU A 111 -12.68 17.38 3.97
N ALA A 112 -11.60 17.68 4.71
CA ALA A 112 -10.23 17.40 4.27
C ALA A 112 -9.88 15.90 4.23
N ARG A 113 -10.35 15.09 5.19
CA ARG A 113 -10.18 13.62 5.17
C ARG A 113 -10.87 12.99 3.97
N LEU A 114 -12.12 13.39 3.73
CA LEU A 114 -12.93 12.87 2.64
C LEU A 114 -12.37 13.30 1.28
N GLY A 115 -11.89 14.55 1.15
CA GLY A 115 -11.19 15.04 -0.03
C GLY A 115 -9.92 14.24 -0.35
N ALA A 116 -9.05 13.99 0.64
CA ALA A 116 -7.89 13.11 0.45
C ALA A 116 -8.28 11.68 0.04
N ARG A 117 -9.29 11.09 0.70
CA ARG A 117 -9.74 9.73 0.40
C ARG A 117 -10.35 9.63 -1.00
N ALA A 118 -11.14 10.62 -1.42
CA ALA A 118 -11.69 10.70 -2.77
C ALA A 118 -10.58 10.85 -3.82
N LEU A 119 -9.57 11.69 -3.56
CA LEU A 119 -8.41 11.87 -4.45
C LEU A 119 -7.63 10.56 -4.67
N GLY A 120 -7.39 9.78 -3.62
CA GLY A 120 -6.75 8.46 -3.75
C GLY A 120 -7.64 7.40 -4.43
N LEU A 121 -8.97 7.48 -4.28
CA LEU A 121 -9.91 6.62 -5.01
C LEU A 121 -10.01 6.99 -6.50
N HIS A 122 -9.93 8.28 -6.84
CA HIS A 122 -9.88 8.78 -8.22
C HIS A 122 -8.65 8.21 -8.95
N ALA A 123 -7.47 8.27 -8.31
CA ALA A 123 -6.25 7.64 -8.81
C ALA A 123 -6.38 6.13 -9.02
N ILE A 124 -6.94 5.39 -8.05
CA ILE A 124 -7.21 3.95 -8.18
C ILE A 124 -8.18 3.64 -9.32
N THR A 125 -9.16 4.52 -9.58
CA THR A 125 -10.20 4.31 -10.60
C THR A 125 -9.67 4.59 -12.01
N LEU A 126 -8.89 5.65 -12.19
CA LEU A 126 -8.27 6.00 -13.48
C LEU A 126 -7.15 5.03 -13.88
N GLY A 127 -6.38 4.51 -12.93
CA GLY A 127 -5.24 3.65 -13.20
C GLY A 127 -3.95 4.42 -13.53
N ALA A 128 -2.89 3.69 -13.89
CA ALA A 128 -1.59 4.29 -14.21
C ALA A 128 -1.63 5.01 -15.57
N GLY A 129 -0.98 6.19 -15.65
CA GLY A 129 -0.86 6.97 -16.87
C GLY A 129 -0.93 8.50 -16.67
N PRO A 130 -0.89 9.28 -17.77
CA PRO A 130 -0.72 10.74 -17.75
C PRO A 130 -1.78 11.56 -17.01
N ALA A 131 -2.92 10.97 -16.67
CA ALA A 131 -3.88 11.57 -15.75
C ALA A 131 -3.32 11.59 -14.32
N VAL A 132 -2.97 10.41 -13.79
CA VAL A 132 -2.56 10.25 -12.39
C VAL A 132 -1.13 10.75 -12.15
N GLU A 133 -0.25 10.71 -13.15
CA GLU A 133 1.07 11.36 -13.13
C GLU A 133 0.94 12.87 -12.83
N ARG A 134 0.09 13.58 -13.60
CA ARG A 134 -0.20 15.01 -13.36
C ARG A 134 -0.88 15.24 -12.01
N MET A 135 -1.86 14.42 -11.65
CA MET A 135 -2.54 14.52 -10.36
C MET A 135 -1.57 14.35 -9.18
N HIS A 136 -0.59 13.46 -9.29
CA HIS A 136 0.45 13.24 -8.28
C HIS A 136 1.34 14.48 -8.13
N ALA A 137 1.87 15.01 -9.25
CA ALA A 137 2.70 16.21 -9.26
C ALA A 137 1.97 17.46 -8.74
N GLU A 138 0.71 17.69 -9.14
CA GLU A 138 -0.08 18.85 -8.69
C GLU A 138 -0.63 18.73 -7.26
N ALA A 139 -0.86 17.51 -6.76
CA ALA A 139 -1.29 17.30 -5.38
C ALA A 139 -0.14 17.39 -4.37
N LEU A 140 1.09 17.06 -4.76
CA LEU A 140 2.25 17.02 -3.87
C LEU A 140 2.45 18.31 -3.05
N PRO A 141 2.39 19.54 -3.61
CA PRO A 141 2.52 20.80 -2.84
C PRO A 141 1.39 21.06 -1.83
N VAL A 142 0.27 20.33 -1.93
CA VAL A 142 -0.85 20.40 -0.97
C VAL A 142 -0.74 19.29 0.07
N LEU A 143 -0.34 18.08 -0.34
CA LEU A 143 -0.28 16.90 0.51
C LEU A 143 0.98 16.85 1.39
N GLU A 144 2.16 17.23 0.91
CA GLU A 144 3.40 17.24 1.72
C GLU A 144 3.25 18.08 3.00
N PRO A 145 2.78 19.35 2.96
CA PRO A 145 2.61 20.15 4.18
C PRO A 145 1.64 19.50 5.17
N ILE A 146 0.52 18.94 4.70
CA ILE A 146 -0.47 18.26 5.56
C ILE A 146 0.14 16.99 6.18
N ALA A 147 0.92 16.22 5.41
CA ALA A 147 1.60 15.02 5.87
C ALA A 147 2.72 15.30 6.89
N LEU A 148 3.48 16.40 6.73
CA LEU A 148 4.61 16.75 7.58
C LEU A 148 4.24 17.55 8.84
N THR A 149 3.42 18.59 8.70
CA THR A 149 3.17 19.58 9.78
C THR A 149 1.71 19.64 10.23
N GLY A 150 0.80 18.94 9.55
CA GLY A 150 -0.61 18.86 9.92
C GLY A 150 -0.85 18.36 11.35
N GLN A 151 -1.88 18.90 12.00
CA GLN A 151 -2.24 18.61 13.39
C GLN A 151 -3.62 17.96 13.54
N GLY A 152 -4.47 18.00 12.52
CA GLY A 152 -5.80 17.39 12.52
C GLY A 152 -5.84 15.96 11.96
N PRO A 153 -6.98 15.28 12.08
CA PRO A 153 -7.16 13.88 11.67
C PRO A 153 -7.03 13.67 10.15
N GLU A 154 -7.10 14.74 9.34
CA GLU A 154 -6.80 14.72 7.91
C GLU A 154 -5.39 14.25 7.55
N ARG A 155 -4.43 14.35 8.48
CA ARG A 155 -3.03 13.98 8.23
C ARG A 155 -2.84 12.52 7.81
N CYS A 156 -3.55 11.57 8.43
CA CYS A 156 -3.48 10.16 8.03
C CYS A 156 -4.02 9.95 6.60
N SER A 157 -5.16 10.58 6.28
CA SER A 157 -5.76 10.46 4.95
C SER A 157 -4.92 11.13 3.86
N ALA A 158 -4.27 12.26 4.16
CA ALA A 158 -3.33 12.91 3.24
C ALA A 158 -2.09 12.03 2.97
N ILE A 159 -1.58 11.33 3.98
CA ILE A 159 -0.48 10.35 3.84
C ILE A 159 -0.90 9.15 2.99
N ASP A 160 -2.05 8.52 3.31
CA ASP A 160 -2.58 7.40 2.52
C ASP A 160 -2.80 7.85 1.06
N ALA A 161 -3.37 9.05 0.82
CA ALA A 161 -3.61 9.60 -0.52
C ALA A 161 -2.34 9.92 -1.30
N LEU A 162 -1.35 10.55 -0.67
CA LEU A 162 -0.03 10.83 -1.27
C LEU A 162 0.66 9.53 -1.71
N SER A 163 0.63 8.50 -0.85
CA SER A 163 1.21 7.20 -1.21
C SER A 163 0.43 6.46 -2.29
N MET A 164 -0.88 6.67 -2.41
CA MET A 164 -1.68 6.03 -3.47
C MET A 164 -1.48 6.74 -4.83
N LEU A 165 -1.41 8.07 -4.84
CA LEU A 165 -1.02 8.84 -6.04
C LEU A 165 0.36 8.42 -6.53
N CYS A 166 1.35 8.38 -5.64
CA CYS A 166 2.71 7.97 -5.98
C CYS A 166 2.80 6.48 -6.39
N PHE A 167 2.01 5.59 -5.79
CA PHE A 167 1.98 4.18 -6.19
C PHE A 167 1.40 3.94 -7.60
N VAL A 168 0.49 4.81 -8.06
CA VAL A 168 -0.20 4.66 -9.35
C VAL A 168 0.38 5.56 -10.46
N GLY A 169 0.93 6.73 -10.13
CA GLY A 169 1.40 7.75 -11.07
C GLY A 169 2.76 8.36 -10.70
N ALA A 170 3.73 7.52 -10.34
CA ALA A 170 5.14 7.89 -10.38
C ALA A 170 5.77 7.29 -11.66
N GLU A 171 6.49 8.10 -12.43
CA GLU A 171 7.15 7.68 -13.67
C GLU A 171 8.32 6.70 -13.41
N GLY A 172 8.80 6.62 -12.16
CA GLY A 172 9.74 5.58 -11.77
C GLY A 172 10.30 5.65 -10.34
N PRO A 173 11.37 4.88 -10.07
CA PRO A 173 12.02 4.81 -8.76
C PRO A 173 12.48 6.15 -8.15
N PRO A 174 13.01 7.14 -8.90
CA PRO A 174 13.46 8.41 -8.30
C PRO A 174 12.35 9.19 -7.61
N GLU A 175 11.18 9.28 -8.24
CA GLU A 175 10.00 9.97 -7.68
C GLU A 175 9.39 9.18 -6.52
N THR A 176 9.37 7.85 -6.65
CA THR A 176 8.96 6.95 -5.59
C THR A 176 9.83 7.15 -4.34
N LEU A 177 11.15 7.22 -4.51
CA LEU A 177 12.11 7.46 -3.42
C LEU A 177 11.96 8.85 -2.81
N ALA A 178 11.74 9.90 -3.62
CA ALA A 178 11.47 11.25 -3.12
C ALA A 178 10.21 11.30 -2.23
N CYS A 179 9.13 10.65 -2.66
CA CYS A 179 7.90 10.52 -1.86
C CYS A 179 8.15 9.68 -0.59
N MET A 180 8.94 8.60 -0.69
CA MET A 180 9.36 7.81 0.47
C MET A 180 10.17 8.62 1.49
N ASP A 181 11.05 9.54 1.09
CA ASP A 181 11.78 10.36 2.06
C ASP A 181 10.90 11.44 2.73
N ILE A 182 9.85 11.93 2.06
CA ILE A 182 8.78 12.72 2.71
C ILE A 182 8.10 11.89 3.80
N LEU A 183 7.70 10.65 3.49
CA LEU A 183 7.07 9.74 4.46
C LEU A 183 8.02 9.34 5.61
N ALA A 184 9.31 9.18 5.32
CA ALA A 184 10.33 8.90 6.32
C ALA A 184 10.50 10.07 7.32
N ARG A 185 10.46 11.32 6.84
CA ARG A 185 10.45 12.52 7.70
C ARG A 185 9.25 12.52 8.66
N VAL A 186 8.08 12.04 8.22
CA VAL A 186 6.89 11.90 9.09
C VAL A 186 7.12 10.92 10.23
N PHE A 187 7.56 9.68 9.96
CA PHE A 187 7.69 8.67 11.03
C PHE A 187 8.96 8.80 11.89
N SER A 188 9.99 9.48 11.39
CA SER A 188 11.22 9.79 12.15
C SER A 188 11.06 10.96 13.14
N THR A 189 9.95 11.70 13.07
CA THR A 189 9.69 12.85 13.95
C THR A 189 9.27 12.38 15.34
N SER A 190 10.03 12.73 16.38
CA SER A 190 9.84 12.26 17.76
C SER A 190 8.49 12.63 18.42
N SER A 191 7.84 13.70 17.96
CA SER A 191 6.52 14.15 18.41
C SER A 191 5.36 13.70 17.49
N CYS A 192 5.59 12.72 16.60
CA CYS A 192 4.58 12.24 15.66
C CYS A 192 3.50 11.40 16.38
N PRO A 193 2.19 11.68 16.23
CA PRO A 193 1.13 10.87 16.85
C PRO A 193 1.18 9.41 16.34
N GLU A 194 1.00 8.43 17.23
CA GLU A 194 1.19 7.00 16.90
C GLU A 194 0.42 6.53 15.65
N ALA A 195 -0.82 6.98 15.49
CA ALA A 195 -1.66 6.65 14.34
C ALA A 195 -1.16 7.25 13.02
N VAL A 196 -0.54 8.44 13.08
CA VAL A 196 0.12 9.09 11.95
C VAL A 196 1.41 8.36 11.62
N GLN A 197 2.23 8.05 12.63
CA GLN A 197 3.48 7.32 12.49
C GLN A 197 3.27 5.93 11.86
N ALA A 198 2.31 5.14 12.36
CA ALA A 198 1.97 3.83 11.79
C ALA A 198 1.38 3.91 10.37
N THR A 199 0.65 4.99 10.06
CA THR A 199 0.13 5.23 8.70
C THR A 199 1.27 5.61 7.75
N ALA A 200 2.21 6.46 8.16
CA ALA A 200 3.38 6.83 7.38
C ALA A 200 4.32 5.66 7.10
N VAL A 201 4.60 4.79 8.09
CA VAL A 201 5.40 3.58 7.88
C VAL A 201 4.70 2.62 6.90
N ARG A 202 3.39 2.41 7.03
CA ARG A 202 2.60 1.59 6.07
C ARG A 202 2.62 2.16 4.65
N ALA A 203 2.46 3.49 4.52
CA ALA A 203 2.48 4.20 3.25
C ALA A 203 3.86 4.10 2.57
N TRP A 204 4.93 4.29 3.34
CA TRP A 204 6.32 4.09 2.91
C TRP A 204 6.57 2.64 2.48
N THR A 205 6.05 1.68 3.24
CA THR A 205 6.15 0.23 2.95
C THR A 205 5.41 -0.15 1.66
N LEU A 206 4.30 0.51 1.34
CA LEU A 206 3.60 0.33 0.06
C LEU A 206 4.48 0.77 -1.11
N LEU A 207 5.11 1.95 -1.02
CA LEU A 207 6.01 2.47 -2.06
C LEU A 207 7.29 1.61 -2.20
N LEU A 208 7.83 1.06 -1.10
CA LEU A 208 8.91 0.07 -1.17
C LEU A 208 8.52 -1.19 -1.98
N THR A 209 7.22 -1.47 -2.19
CA THR A 209 6.80 -2.58 -3.08
C THR A 209 6.95 -2.29 -4.58
N THR A 210 7.26 -1.07 -5.01
CA THR A 210 7.51 -0.71 -6.43
C THR A 210 8.98 -0.43 -6.73
N VAL A 211 9.82 -0.16 -5.72
CA VAL A 211 11.25 0.10 -5.92
C VAL A 211 12.06 -1.21 -6.06
N PRO A 212 12.78 -1.43 -7.17
CA PRO A 212 13.66 -2.60 -7.32
C PRO A 212 14.91 -2.50 -6.42
N ALA A 213 15.42 -3.65 -5.99
CA ALA A 213 16.55 -3.73 -5.05
C ALA A 213 17.82 -2.97 -5.49
N TRP A 214 18.09 -2.89 -6.79
CA TRP A 214 19.26 -2.19 -7.33
C TRP A 214 19.16 -0.65 -7.30
N HIS A 215 18.01 -0.08 -6.91
CA HIS A 215 17.87 1.35 -6.59
C HIS A 215 18.02 1.65 -5.08
N LEU A 216 18.26 0.62 -4.25
CA LEU A 216 18.35 0.76 -2.79
C LEU A 216 19.82 0.75 -2.34
N GLU A 217 20.43 1.93 -2.23
CA GLU A 217 21.81 2.08 -1.77
C GLU A 217 22.00 1.55 -0.35
N ALA A 218 23.12 0.86 -0.09
CA ALA A 218 23.39 0.20 1.19
C ALA A 218 23.27 1.15 2.39
N GLY A 219 23.86 2.36 2.31
CA GLY A 219 23.78 3.36 3.38
C GLY A 219 22.37 3.91 3.62
N TRP A 220 21.53 3.98 2.58
CA TRP A 220 20.11 4.32 2.73
C TRP A 220 19.35 3.19 3.41
N VAL A 221 19.61 1.93 3.04
CA VAL A 221 19.01 0.74 3.68
C VAL A 221 19.42 0.65 5.15
N GLU A 222 20.70 0.83 5.49
CA GLU A 222 21.19 0.85 6.87
C GLU A 222 20.53 1.95 7.71
N ALA A 223 20.48 3.18 7.19
CA ALA A 223 19.82 4.29 7.89
C ALA A 223 18.31 4.06 8.09
N ARG A 224 17.64 3.43 7.13
CA ARG A 224 16.21 3.08 7.24
C ARG A 224 15.98 1.90 8.19
N LEU A 225 16.83 0.88 8.19
CA LEU A 225 16.78 -0.22 9.15
C LEU A 225 16.98 0.27 10.58
N ALA A 226 17.98 1.12 10.85
CA ALA A 226 18.19 1.72 12.18
C ALA A 226 16.97 2.55 12.63
N THR A 227 16.35 3.29 11.71
CA THR A 227 15.11 4.05 12.00
C THR A 227 13.94 3.11 12.35
N LEU A 228 13.76 2.03 11.59
CA LEU A 228 12.64 1.09 11.77
C LEU A 228 12.84 0.16 12.98
N GLY A 229 14.08 -0.22 13.30
CA GLY A 229 14.44 -1.00 14.49
C GLY A 229 14.02 -0.29 15.78
N ALA A 230 14.35 1.00 15.92
CA ALA A 230 13.88 1.83 17.02
C ALA A 230 12.33 1.88 17.12
N LEU A 231 11.60 1.81 16.00
CA LEU A 231 10.13 1.74 16.00
C LEU A 231 9.57 0.38 16.47
N LEU A 232 10.37 -0.69 16.51
CA LEU A 232 10.03 -1.96 17.20
C LEU A 232 10.06 -1.82 18.74
N HIS A 233 10.58 -0.71 19.27
CA HIS A 233 10.54 -0.35 20.69
C HIS A 233 9.43 0.66 21.03
N ALA A 234 8.71 1.20 20.04
CA ALA A 234 7.59 2.11 20.26
C ALA A 234 6.47 1.48 21.12
N PRO A 235 5.77 2.24 21.98
CA PRO A 235 4.71 1.71 22.84
C PRO A 235 3.47 1.22 22.05
N SER A 236 3.19 1.84 20.91
CA SER A 236 2.05 1.49 20.05
C SER A 236 2.15 0.09 19.42
N VAL A 237 1.06 -0.67 19.50
CA VAL A 237 0.90 -1.95 18.78
C VAL A 237 0.99 -1.74 17.26
N ALA A 238 0.35 -0.68 16.75
CA ALA A 238 0.26 -0.40 15.32
C ALA A 238 1.61 0.02 14.73
N VAL A 239 2.35 0.90 15.43
CA VAL A 239 3.69 1.34 14.99
C VAL A 239 4.63 0.14 14.90
N ARG A 240 4.75 -0.67 15.96
CA ARG A 240 5.59 -1.89 15.95
C ARG A 240 5.24 -2.81 14.79
N ALA A 241 3.95 -3.12 14.60
CA ALA A 241 3.50 -3.99 13.52
C ALA A 241 3.89 -3.44 12.14
N SER A 242 3.66 -2.15 11.88
CA SER A 242 4.05 -1.50 10.61
C SER A 242 5.57 -1.47 10.38
N ALA A 243 6.36 -1.25 11.43
CA ALA A 243 7.82 -1.29 11.34
C ALA A 243 8.34 -2.71 11.08
N GLY A 244 7.72 -3.73 11.69
CA GLY A 244 8.02 -5.13 11.40
C GLY A 244 7.68 -5.53 9.96
N GLU A 245 6.54 -5.08 9.42
CA GLU A 245 6.19 -5.25 8.00
C GLU A 245 7.23 -4.58 7.08
N ALA A 246 7.68 -3.36 7.41
CA ALA A 246 8.69 -2.62 6.65
C ALA A 246 10.07 -3.29 6.65
N VAL A 247 10.55 -3.73 7.83
CA VAL A 247 11.82 -4.47 7.97
C VAL A 247 11.75 -5.79 7.21
N SER A 248 10.65 -6.53 7.34
CA SER A 248 10.45 -7.79 6.60
C SER A 248 10.54 -7.61 5.09
N LEU A 249 10.02 -6.49 4.57
CA LEU A 249 10.12 -6.17 3.14
C LEU A 249 11.54 -5.78 2.73
N LEU A 250 12.26 -4.96 3.52
CA LEU A 250 13.67 -4.63 3.26
C LEU A 250 14.56 -5.88 3.22
N TYR A 251 14.39 -6.82 4.17
CA TYR A 251 15.11 -8.10 4.16
C TYR A 251 14.82 -8.91 2.89
N SER A 252 13.54 -9.00 2.48
CA SER A 252 13.13 -9.75 1.30
C SER A 252 13.57 -9.11 -0.01
N THR A 253 13.57 -7.77 -0.10
CA THR A 253 13.93 -7.03 -1.33
C THR A 253 15.45 -6.95 -1.49
N CYS A 254 16.19 -6.62 -0.42
CA CYS A 254 17.65 -6.48 -0.47
C CYS A 254 18.40 -7.81 -0.23
N GLY A 255 17.69 -8.94 -0.04
CA GLY A 255 18.27 -10.27 0.11
C GLY A 255 19.09 -10.48 1.40
N LEU A 256 18.85 -9.66 2.44
CA LEU A 256 19.75 -9.50 3.61
C LEU A 256 19.95 -10.81 4.40
N ALA A 257 18.97 -11.72 4.39
CA ALA A 257 19.10 -13.04 5.00
C ALA A 257 20.24 -13.87 4.40
N SER A 258 20.45 -13.78 3.08
CA SER A 258 21.53 -14.47 2.37
C SER A 258 22.93 -13.94 2.73
N LEU A 259 23.01 -12.64 3.07
CA LEU A 259 24.25 -12.00 3.49
C LEU A 259 24.66 -12.38 4.92
N ALA A 260 23.69 -12.62 5.80
CA ALA A 260 23.96 -13.10 7.16
C ALA A 260 24.58 -14.50 7.17
N ASP A 261 24.00 -15.46 6.42
CA ASP A 261 24.54 -16.81 6.27
C ASP A 261 25.93 -16.80 5.61
N ALA A 262 26.15 -15.94 4.61
CA ALA A 262 27.45 -15.77 3.97
C ALA A 262 28.52 -15.22 4.93
N GLY A 263 28.15 -14.33 5.85
CA GLY A 263 29.04 -13.78 6.87
C GLY A 263 29.44 -14.79 7.96
N GLN A 264 28.59 -15.78 8.25
CA GLN A 264 28.90 -16.85 9.21
C GLN A 264 29.71 -17.99 8.58
N GLN A 265 29.72 -18.12 7.25
CA GLN A 265 30.65 -18.97 6.51
C GLN A 265 32.04 -18.31 6.40
N GLY A 266 32.78 -18.31 7.52
CA GLY A 266 34.21 -18.02 7.52
C GLY A 266 34.96 -18.85 6.45
N PRO A 267 36.06 -18.34 5.88
CA PRO A 267 36.58 -18.76 4.58
C PRO A 267 36.73 -20.28 4.48
N ALA A 268 35.87 -20.89 3.65
CA ALA A 268 35.83 -22.33 3.45
C ALA A 268 37.22 -22.83 3.06
N ALA A 269 37.77 -23.74 3.86
CA ALA A 269 39.11 -24.29 3.64
C ALA A 269 39.18 -24.86 2.21
N ALA A 270 40.14 -24.36 1.42
CA ALA A 270 40.21 -24.62 0.00
C ALA A 270 40.18 -26.15 -0.28
N PRO A 271 39.38 -26.62 -1.24
CA PRO A 271 39.23 -28.05 -1.49
C PRO A 271 40.59 -28.67 -1.82
N ALA A 272 40.99 -29.65 -1.03
CA ALA A 272 42.33 -30.23 -1.10
C ALA A 272 42.57 -30.88 -2.47
N THR A 273 43.42 -30.26 -3.28
CA THR A 273 43.77 -30.76 -4.61
C THR A 273 44.39 -32.16 -4.52
N PRO A 274 43.84 -33.19 -5.20
CA PRO A 274 44.44 -34.52 -5.18
C PRO A 274 45.82 -34.49 -5.84
N ALA A 275 46.81 -35.11 -5.18
CA ALA A 275 48.19 -35.02 -5.60
C ALA A 275 48.51 -35.93 -6.81
N SER A 276 49.03 -35.34 -7.88
CA SER A 276 49.65 -36.09 -9.00
C SER A 276 51.12 -36.40 -8.71
N PRO A 277 51.59 -37.64 -8.85
CA PRO A 277 52.99 -38.01 -8.66
C PRO A 277 53.84 -37.83 -9.92
N GLY A 278 55.15 -37.60 -9.75
CA GLY A 278 56.16 -37.75 -10.83
C GLY A 278 57.08 -36.55 -10.99
N SER A 279 58.32 -36.67 -10.51
CA SER A 279 59.36 -35.63 -10.60
C SER A 279 60.60 -36.11 -11.37
N ARG A 280 61.22 -35.22 -12.17
CA ARG A 280 62.58 -35.41 -12.73
C ARG A 280 63.23 -34.04 -13.08
N PRO A 281 64.58 -33.90 -13.03
CA PRO A 281 65.25 -32.59 -12.91
C PRO A 281 65.85 -32.01 -14.22
N PRO A 282 66.36 -30.76 -14.23
CA PRO A 282 66.59 -29.96 -15.46
C PRO A 282 68.07 -29.77 -15.90
N ARG A 283 68.27 -29.30 -17.15
CA ARG A 283 69.45 -28.58 -17.75
C ARG A 283 69.25 -28.42 -19.28
N PRO A 284 70.03 -27.61 -20.04
CA PRO A 284 70.53 -26.24 -19.81
C PRO A 284 70.27 -25.28 -21.01
N ARG A 285 70.87 -24.06 -21.04
CA ARG A 285 70.82 -23.07 -22.16
C ARG A 285 72.06 -23.11 -23.08
N PRO A 286 71.97 -22.57 -24.32
CA PRO A 286 72.67 -21.33 -24.74
C PRO A 286 71.68 -20.27 -25.31
N GLY A 287 71.98 -19.01 -25.69
CA GLY A 287 73.22 -18.22 -25.82
C GLY A 287 73.51 -17.82 -27.28
N GLY A 288 73.63 -16.55 -27.72
CA GLY A 288 73.33 -15.23 -27.11
C GLY A 288 73.89 -14.03 -27.93
N THR A 289 73.40 -12.79 -27.68
CA THR A 289 73.98 -11.45 -28.07
C THR A 289 74.11 -11.09 -29.58
N PRO A 290 74.31 -9.81 -30.01
CA PRO A 290 74.61 -8.55 -29.27
C PRO A 290 73.73 -7.29 -29.57
N ARG A 291 74.10 -6.17 -28.93
CA ARG A 291 73.65 -4.74 -29.09
C ARG A 291 74.51 -4.01 -30.17
N PRO A 292 74.48 -2.65 -30.45
CA PRO A 292 74.02 -1.45 -29.68
C PRO A 292 73.10 -0.48 -30.51
N GLY A 293 72.71 0.76 -30.13
CA GLY A 293 72.83 1.57 -28.90
C GLY A 293 72.48 3.08 -29.10
N GLY A 294 72.44 3.88 -28.01
CA GLY A 294 72.20 5.36 -28.01
C GLY A 294 70.72 5.81 -27.99
N GLY A 295 70.31 6.95 -27.41
CA GLY A 295 70.98 7.84 -26.43
C GLY A 295 70.42 9.29 -26.39
N THR A 296 70.16 9.85 -25.18
CA THR A 296 70.01 11.31 -24.82
C THR A 296 68.92 12.16 -25.52
N GLU A 297 68.40 13.32 -25.06
CA GLU A 297 68.28 14.05 -23.76
C GLU A 297 67.23 15.21 -23.93
N GLY A 298 66.71 15.81 -22.84
CA GLY A 298 65.96 17.08 -22.83
C GLY A 298 64.51 17.07 -23.40
N GLU A 299 63.68 18.12 -23.27
CA GLU A 299 63.68 19.31 -22.37
C GLU A 299 62.24 19.91 -22.28
N GLU A 300 61.99 20.94 -21.47
CA GLU A 300 60.65 21.53 -21.19
C GLU A 300 60.16 22.60 -22.21
N PRO A 301 58.86 23.02 -22.18
CA PRO A 301 58.20 23.71 -23.32
C PRO A 301 58.07 25.25 -23.21
N PRO A 302 57.78 25.96 -24.33
CA PRO A 302 57.39 27.38 -24.32
C PRO A 302 55.97 27.71 -24.87
N THR A 303 55.29 28.55 -24.10
CA THR A 303 54.20 29.53 -24.38
C THR A 303 53.68 29.86 -25.80
N THR A 304 52.34 29.84 -25.95
CA THR A 304 51.38 30.88 -26.48
C THR A 304 51.90 32.09 -27.28
N PRO A 305 51.18 32.61 -28.33
CA PRO A 305 49.78 33.15 -28.26
C PRO A 305 48.90 32.83 -29.50
N GLY A 306 47.64 33.29 -29.70
CA GLY A 306 46.67 34.06 -28.89
C GLY A 306 45.83 35.02 -29.75
N VAL A 307 44.49 35.10 -29.57
CA VAL A 307 43.57 36.01 -30.31
C VAL A 307 42.45 36.53 -29.38
N ASP A 308 41.94 37.74 -29.65
CA ASP A 308 41.00 38.54 -28.85
C ASP A 308 39.54 38.48 -29.37
N LEU A 309 38.56 38.84 -28.51
CA LEU A 309 37.27 39.50 -28.80
C LEU A 309 36.39 39.57 -27.51
N GLY A 310 36.23 40.78 -26.93
CA GLY A 310 35.25 41.06 -25.84
C GLY A 310 33.90 41.63 -26.33
N PRO A 311 33.15 42.44 -25.54
CA PRO A 311 33.39 42.86 -24.14
C PRO A 311 32.12 42.95 -23.23
N ARG A 312 32.28 43.51 -22.00
CA ARG A 312 31.26 44.22 -21.15
C ARG A 312 30.18 43.35 -20.44
N VAL A 313 29.62 43.67 -19.25
CA VAL A 313 29.66 44.82 -18.28
C VAL A 313 29.60 44.29 -16.81
N ASN A 314 30.19 45.02 -15.84
CA ASN A 314 30.02 45.03 -14.34
C ASN A 314 29.60 43.77 -13.53
N GLY A 315 30.10 43.50 -12.31
CA GLY A 315 31.13 44.19 -11.51
C GLY A 315 30.66 44.64 -10.12
N LYS A 316 31.11 43.95 -9.06
CA LYS A 316 31.42 44.46 -7.70
C LYS A 316 31.86 43.31 -6.78
N SER A 317 33.12 43.34 -6.33
CA SER A 317 33.55 42.74 -5.06
C SER A 317 34.30 43.80 -4.25
N VAL A 318 34.32 43.67 -2.94
CA VAL A 318 35.06 44.56 -2.04
C VAL A 318 35.82 43.69 -1.03
N SER A 319 37.13 43.87 -0.99
CA SER A 319 38.04 43.26 0.00
C SER A 319 38.27 44.20 1.18
N TYR A 320 38.85 43.69 2.27
CA TYR A 320 39.93 44.36 3.01
C TYR A 320 40.68 43.34 3.89
N SER A 321 41.86 43.70 4.40
CA SER A 321 42.89 42.78 4.93
C SER A 321 43.64 43.34 6.15
N ALA A 322 44.45 42.49 6.79
CA ALA A 322 45.42 42.74 7.88
C ALA A 322 44.82 42.95 9.30
N ASP A 323 45.16 42.15 10.33
CA ASP A 323 46.43 41.99 11.11
C ASP A 323 46.63 43.14 12.15
N ILE A 324 47.20 43.01 13.37
CA ILE A 324 48.28 42.17 13.94
C ILE A 324 48.06 41.96 15.49
N ARG A 325 48.68 40.91 16.09
CA ARG A 325 49.35 40.81 17.44
C ARG A 325 48.84 39.79 18.49
N ALA A 326 49.81 39.10 19.11
CA ALA A 326 49.78 38.34 20.39
C ALA A 326 50.87 38.96 21.34
N GLU A 327 51.21 38.55 22.57
CA GLU A 327 51.04 37.32 23.38
C GLU A 327 50.55 37.67 24.83
N PRO A 328 50.93 37.04 25.97
CA PRO A 328 50.01 36.16 26.70
C PRO A 328 49.80 36.49 28.20
N SER A 329 48.93 35.75 28.88
CA SER A 329 48.89 35.69 30.36
C SER A 329 48.33 34.35 30.85
N SER A 330 48.91 33.78 31.90
CA SER A 330 48.51 32.51 32.50
C SER A 330 47.51 32.70 33.65
N GLY A 331 46.65 31.70 33.86
CA GLY A 331 45.70 31.65 34.97
C GLY A 331 44.91 30.35 34.95
N GLU A 332 45.28 29.39 35.80
CA GLU A 332 44.62 28.09 35.92
C GLU A 332 43.48 28.17 36.96
N GLU A 333 42.22 28.04 36.54
CA GLU A 333 41.12 27.64 37.43
C GLU A 333 40.29 26.54 36.76
N GLU A 334 40.37 25.32 37.31
CA GLU A 334 39.69 24.13 36.81
C GLU A 334 38.27 24.04 37.39
N SER A 335 37.23 24.36 36.59
CA SER A 335 35.84 24.20 37.03
C SER A 335 34.88 23.68 35.95
N ARG A 336 34.82 22.34 35.85
CA ARG A 336 33.62 21.53 35.57
C ARG A 336 32.60 22.10 34.57
N ALA A 337 32.91 22.01 33.28
CA ALA A 337 31.88 21.99 32.24
C ALA A 337 31.36 20.54 32.06
N GLU A 338 30.14 20.24 32.52
CA GLU A 338 29.47 18.96 32.24
C GLU A 338 28.95 18.93 30.80
N GLY A 339 29.89 18.83 29.85
CA GLY A 339 29.58 18.56 28.46
C GLY A 339 28.98 17.17 28.31
N THR A 340 27.65 17.10 28.24
CA THR A 340 26.93 15.88 27.85
C THR A 340 27.28 15.52 26.41
N SER A 341 28.34 14.72 26.24
CA SER A 341 28.68 14.10 24.98
C SER A 341 27.46 13.36 24.44
N TYR A 342 26.98 13.76 23.26
CA TYR A 342 25.88 13.10 22.57
C TYR A 342 26.37 11.74 22.06
N SER A 343 26.40 10.78 22.98
CA SER A 343 26.84 9.41 22.76
C SER A 343 26.11 8.82 21.56
N ALA A 344 26.87 8.40 20.55
CA ALA A 344 26.40 7.69 19.38
C ALA A 344 25.90 6.29 19.77
N LYS A 345 24.69 6.25 20.37
CA LYS A 345 24.02 5.02 20.77
C LYS A 345 23.46 4.32 19.55
N THR A 346 24.26 3.38 19.07
CA THR A 346 23.79 2.14 18.43
C THR A 346 22.97 2.36 17.16
N VAL A 347 23.65 2.27 16.00
CA VAL A 347 23.03 1.55 14.87
C VAL A 347 22.71 0.16 15.39
N GLU A 348 21.43 -0.16 15.57
CA GLU A 348 20.99 -1.52 15.90
C GLU A 348 21.52 -2.45 14.81
N ARG A 349 22.32 -3.45 15.18
CA ARG A 349 22.84 -4.40 14.21
C ARG A 349 21.67 -5.19 13.63
N LEU A 350 21.87 -5.74 12.44
CA LEU A 350 20.90 -6.60 11.77
C LEU A 350 20.42 -7.75 12.70
N GLU A 351 21.35 -8.25 13.52
CA GLU A 351 21.16 -9.21 14.61
C GLU A 351 20.25 -8.68 15.73
N ASP A 352 20.45 -7.46 16.22
CA ASP A 352 19.65 -6.83 17.28
C ASP A 352 18.19 -6.66 16.85
N ILE A 353 17.98 -6.18 15.61
CA ILE A 353 16.64 -6.03 15.01
C ILE A 353 15.95 -7.40 14.89
N THR A 354 16.69 -8.44 14.48
CA THR A 354 16.15 -9.81 14.38
C THR A 354 15.78 -10.38 15.75
N ALA A 355 16.66 -10.25 16.74
CA ALA A 355 16.39 -10.65 18.12
C ALA A 355 15.17 -9.92 18.70
N ARG A 356 15.00 -8.62 18.37
CA ARG A 356 13.84 -7.84 18.78
C ARG A 356 12.53 -8.33 18.15
N ILE A 357 12.55 -8.70 16.87
CA ILE A 357 11.42 -9.34 16.17
C ILE A 357 11.08 -10.68 16.84
N GLN A 358 12.08 -11.52 17.15
CA GLN A 358 11.90 -12.79 17.86
C GLN A 358 11.25 -12.61 19.24
N ASP A 359 11.69 -11.62 20.03
CA ASP A 359 11.12 -11.29 21.35
C ASP A 359 9.63 -10.91 21.25
N LEU A 360 9.25 -10.14 20.22
CA LEU A 360 7.87 -9.76 19.95
C LEU A 360 6.98 -10.97 19.59
N THR A 361 7.51 -12.03 18.96
CA THR A 361 6.76 -13.30 18.75
C THR A 361 6.38 -14.02 20.05
N THR A 362 7.11 -13.75 21.14
CA THR A 362 6.89 -14.37 22.46
C THR A 362 6.21 -13.44 23.46
N ASN A 363 6.13 -12.12 23.16
CA ASN A 363 5.73 -11.04 24.07
C ASN A 363 6.69 -10.85 25.27
N ARG A 364 7.96 -11.29 25.15
CA ARG A 364 9.00 -11.00 26.14
C ARG A 364 9.34 -9.50 26.14
N GLY A 365 9.77 -8.99 27.29
CA GLY A 365 10.08 -7.57 27.53
C GLY A 365 8.90 -6.59 27.45
N ASP A 366 7.72 -7.00 26.98
CA ASP A 366 6.63 -6.10 26.58
C ASP A 366 5.66 -5.82 27.76
N ALA A 367 6.15 -5.03 28.72
CA ALA A 367 5.66 -4.87 30.10
C ALA A 367 4.23 -4.30 30.29
N SER A 368 3.54 -3.87 29.22
CA SER A 368 2.22 -3.24 29.33
C SER A 368 1.06 -4.25 29.45
N ARG A 369 0.08 -3.94 30.32
CA ARG A 369 -1.16 -4.71 30.57
C ARG A 369 -2.17 -4.67 29.41
N ARG A 370 -1.72 -5.01 28.19
CA ARG A 370 -2.53 -5.02 26.96
C ARG A 370 -3.58 -6.14 26.96
N SER A 371 -4.59 -6.04 26.13
CA SER A 371 -5.63 -7.07 26.00
C SER A 371 -5.06 -8.42 25.54
N GLN A 372 -5.84 -9.48 25.71
CA GLN A 372 -5.50 -10.80 25.18
C GLN A 372 -5.54 -10.84 23.64
N LYS A 373 -6.38 -10.00 23.03
CA LYS A 373 -6.58 -9.89 21.58
C LYS A 373 -5.36 -9.27 20.89
N GLU A 374 -4.95 -8.07 21.28
CA GLU A 374 -3.77 -7.38 20.70
C GLU A 374 -2.50 -8.23 20.83
N ARG A 375 -2.33 -8.90 21.98
CA ARG A 375 -1.20 -9.81 22.21
C ARG A 375 -1.27 -11.06 21.32
N ALA A 376 -2.45 -11.53 20.91
CA ALA A 376 -2.59 -12.60 19.93
C ALA A 376 -2.27 -12.13 18.51
N GLU A 377 -2.81 -10.97 18.11
CA GLU A 377 -2.59 -10.34 16.81
C GLU A 377 -1.10 -10.05 16.58
N LEU A 378 -0.40 -9.48 17.57
CA LEU A 378 1.05 -9.31 17.56
C LEU A 378 1.82 -10.62 17.37
N ARG A 379 1.42 -11.72 18.03
CA ARG A 379 2.09 -13.01 17.82
C ARG A 379 1.88 -13.53 16.40
N THR A 380 0.70 -13.32 15.80
CA THR A 380 0.45 -13.76 14.43
C THR A 380 1.22 -12.93 13.40
N THR A 381 1.28 -11.60 13.53
CA THR A 381 2.05 -10.75 12.61
C THR A 381 3.55 -10.99 12.75
N PHE A 382 4.10 -10.91 13.97
CA PHE A 382 5.54 -11.05 14.18
C PHE A 382 6.07 -12.45 13.87
N ARG A 383 5.26 -13.51 14.00
CA ARG A 383 5.65 -14.84 13.49
C ARG A 383 5.71 -14.89 11.97
N SER A 384 4.71 -14.30 11.28
CA SER A 384 4.73 -14.24 9.81
C SER A 384 5.89 -13.41 9.27
N ILE A 385 6.26 -12.33 9.96
CA ILE A 385 7.45 -11.52 9.70
C ILE A 385 8.71 -12.34 9.91
N LEU A 386 8.84 -13.02 11.05
CA LEU A 386 10.02 -13.83 11.35
C LEU A 386 10.23 -14.97 10.33
N THR A 387 9.17 -15.71 9.98
CA THR A 387 9.22 -16.73 8.91
C THR A 387 9.65 -16.14 7.56
N SER A 388 9.27 -14.89 7.25
CA SER A 388 9.68 -14.20 6.03
C SER A 388 11.13 -13.66 6.08
N ILE A 389 11.71 -13.51 7.27
CA ILE A 389 13.10 -13.05 7.48
C ILE A 389 14.07 -14.24 7.53
N GLU A 390 13.71 -15.32 8.22
CA GLU A 390 14.52 -16.52 8.39
C GLU A 390 14.61 -17.38 7.10
N GLY A 391 13.97 -16.96 6.01
CA GLY A 391 13.99 -17.63 4.69
C GLY A 391 13.29 -19.00 4.63
N GLN A 392 12.85 -19.53 5.78
CA GLN A 392 12.30 -20.88 5.90
C GLN A 392 10.84 -20.95 5.47
N THR A 393 10.64 -21.38 4.22
CA THR A 393 9.36 -21.58 3.52
C THR A 393 8.80 -20.31 2.87
N ALA A 394 8.43 -20.41 1.60
CA ALA A 394 7.65 -19.37 0.92
C ALA A 394 6.33 -19.10 1.67
N LEU A 395 5.92 -17.84 1.76
CA LEU A 395 4.73 -17.43 2.52
C LEU A 395 3.49 -18.25 2.08
N PRO A 396 2.70 -18.78 3.04
CA PRO A 396 1.67 -19.77 2.73
C PRO A 396 0.59 -19.17 1.83
N THR A 397 0.53 -19.65 0.57
CA THR A 397 -0.31 -19.11 -0.50
C THR A 397 -1.77 -18.90 -0.07
N GLN A 398 -2.14 -17.66 0.21
CA GLN A 398 -3.48 -17.29 0.63
C GLN A 398 -4.41 -17.36 -0.58
N LYS A 399 -5.43 -18.21 -0.50
CA LYS A 399 -6.45 -18.39 -1.55
C LYS A 399 -7.68 -17.55 -1.22
N ILE A 400 -7.81 -16.40 -1.86
CA ILE A 400 -8.91 -15.46 -1.64
C ILE A 400 -9.97 -15.71 -2.71
N LYS A 401 -11.13 -16.24 -2.32
CA LYS A 401 -12.27 -16.40 -3.22
C LYS A 401 -12.85 -15.03 -3.56
N LEU A 402 -13.00 -14.76 -4.86
CA LEU A 402 -13.64 -13.58 -5.43
C LEU A 402 -15.05 -13.95 -5.94
N ARG A 403 -15.73 -12.99 -6.56
CA ARG A 403 -17.01 -13.19 -7.26
C ARG A 403 -16.85 -14.16 -8.45
N HIS A 404 -17.97 -14.62 -9.01
CA HIS A 404 -18.10 -15.53 -10.17
C HIS A 404 -17.47 -16.94 -10.02
N GLY A 405 -16.64 -17.15 -8.99
CA GLY A 405 -15.94 -18.39 -8.65
C GLY A 405 -14.42 -18.29 -8.72
N ASP A 406 -13.88 -17.07 -8.89
CA ASP A 406 -12.44 -16.83 -9.01
C ASP A 406 -11.68 -16.92 -7.69
N VAL A 407 -10.37 -17.11 -7.80
CA VAL A 407 -9.46 -17.26 -6.65
C VAL A 407 -8.19 -16.45 -6.92
N LEU A 408 -8.04 -15.34 -6.23
CA LEU A 408 -6.78 -14.63 -6.16
C LEU A 408 -5.81 -15.44 -5.27
N LEU A 409 -4.59 -15.66 -5.77
CA LEU A 409 -3.52 -16.36 -5.08
C LEU A 409 -2.48 -15.35 -4.61
N VAL A 410 -2.27 -15.23 -3.30
CA VAL A 410 -1.31 -14.28 -2.72
C VAL A 410 -0.21 -15.07 -2.01
N ASN A 411 0.99 -15.03 -2.58
CA ASN A 411 2.14 -15.87 -2.20
C ASN A 411 3.44 -15.08 -1.88
N SER A 412 3.41 -13.75 -1.96
CA SER A 412 4.54 -12.87 -1.68
C SER A 412 4.18 -11.77 -0.68
N LEU A 413 5.16 -11.34 0.12
CA LEU A 413 4.99 -10.26 1.09
C LEU A 413 4.56 -8.96 0.39
N THR A 414 5.18 -8.65 -0.74
CA THR A 414 4.83 -7.58 -1.68
C THR A 414 3.34 -7.56 -2.02
N ALA A 415 2.77 -8.72 -2.39
CA ALA A 415 1.35 -8.83 -2.73
C ALA A 415 0.43 -8.73 -1.50
N VAL A 416 0.83 -9.25 -0.33
CA VAL A 416 0.09 -9.06 0.94
C VAL A 416 0.02 -7.59 1.34
N LEU A 417 1.13 -6.85 1.22
CA LEU A 417 1.22 -5.43 1.60
C LEU A 417 0.40 -4.55 0.65
N ARG A 418 0.49 -4.78 -0.67
CA ARG A 418 -0.37 -4.15 -1.68
C ARG A 418 -1.85 -4.46 -1.42
N LEU A 419 -2.22 -5.73 -1.21
CA LEU A 419 -3.58 -6.15 -0.89
C LEU A 419 -4.13 -5.41 0.34
N ASN A 420 -3.32 -5.30 1.39
CA ASN A 420 -3.69 -4.60 2.61
C ASN A 420 -3.81 -3.08 2.40
N ALA A 421 -3.11 -2.48 1.44
CA ALA A 421 -3.33 -1.08 1.06
C ALA A 421 -4.64 -0.89 0.28
N PHE A 422 -4.84 -1.63 -0.82
CA PHE A 422 -6.05 -1.53 -1.64
C PHE A 422 -7.33 -1.82 -0.84
N ARG A 423 -7.31 -2.76 0.11
CA ARG A 423 -8.44 -3.03 1.02
C ARG A 423 -8.77 -1.88 1.98
N ARG A 424 -7.81 -1.02 2.36
CA ARG A 424 -8.09 0.17 3.20
C ARG A 424 -8.77 1.28 2.39
N PHE A 425 -8.50 1.35 1.09
CA PHE A 425 -9.21 2.24 0.17
C PHE A 425 -10.58 1.68 -0.22
N LEU A 426 -10.65 0.47 -0.77
CA LEU A 426 -11.85 -0.10 -1.39
C LEU A 426 -12.77 -0.88 -0.45
N ALA A 427 -12.35 -1.14 0.80
CA ALA A 427 -13.13 -1.84 1.82
C ALA A 427 -13.81 -3.13 1.27
N GLU A 428 -15.14 -3.20 1.29
CA GLU A 428 -15.92 -4.35 0.80
C GLU A 428 -16.00 -4.40 -0.74
N GLY A 429 -15.93 -3.25 -1.41
CA GLY A 429 -15.95 -3.12 -2.87
C GLY A 429 -14.69 -3.62 -3.55
N PHE A 430 -13.62 -3.92 -2.81
CA PHE A 430 -12.40 -4.58 -3.32
C PHE A 430 -12.72 -5.80 -4.22
N GLN A 431 -13.79 -6.56 -3.95
CA GLN A 431 -14.19 -7.70 -4.79
C GLN A 431 -14.81 -7.34 -6.15
N ALA A 432 -15.35 -6.13 -6.32
CA ALA A 432 -15.84 -5.62 -7.60
C ALA A 432 -14.67 -5.07 -8.43
N HIS A 433 -13.89 -4.14 -7.86
CA HIS A 433 -12.69 -3.63 -8.53
C HIS A 433 -11.68 -4.74 -8.91
N MET A 434 -11.60 -5.86 -8.18
CA MET A 434 -10.78 -7.04 -8.57
C MET A 434 -11.31 -7.85 -9.77
N GLN A 435 -12.51 -7.56 -10.28
CA GLN A 435 -13.07 -8.15 -11.50
C GLN A 435 -13.08 -7.15 -12.66
N ASP A 436 -13.28 -5.86 -12.34
CA ASP A 436 -13.55 -4.83 -13.33
C ASP A 436 -12.31 -3.94 -13.62
N ASN A 437 -11.48 -3.61 -12.61
CA ASN A 437 -10.44 -2.57 -12.72
C ASN A 437 -9.09 -3.10 -13.24
N PRO A 438 -8.60 -2.67 -14.42
CA PRO A 438 -7.30 -3.05 -14.98
C PRO A 438 -6.10 -2.79 -14.05
N LEU A 439 -6.12 -1.72 -13.24
CA LEU A 439 -5.03 -1.44 -12.29
C LEU A 439 -4.87 -2.59 -11.29
N LEU A 440 -5.96 -3.15 -10.77
CA LEU A 440 -5.90 -4.27 -9.83
C LEU A 440 -5.52 -5.58 -10.52
N HIS A 441 -5.90 -5.74 -11.79
CA HIS A 441 -5.47 -6.87 -12.61
C HIS A 441 -3.94 -6.88 -12.79
N GLU A 442 -3.34 -5.74 -13.11
CA GLU A 442 -1.88 -5.58 -13.21
C GLU A 442 -1.19 -5.75 -11.84
N VAL A 443 -1.59 -4.96 -10.83
CA VAL A 443 -0.96 -4.90 -9.50
C VAL A 443 -0.87 -6.27 -8.81
N PHE A 444 -1.84 -7.15 -9.07
CA PHE A 444 -1.91 -8.51 -8.52
C PHE A 444 -1.65 -9.63 -9.55
N ASN A 445 -1.31 -9.30 -10.80
CA ASN A 445 -1.22 -10.25 -11.93
C ASN A 445 -2.49 -11.12 -12.09
N PHE A 446 -3.65 -10.58 -11.70
CA PHE A 446 -4.92 -11.28 -11.70
C PHE A 446 -5.61 -11.12 -13.05
N HIS A 447 -6.07 -12.25 -13.59
CA HIS A 447 -6.80 -12.29 -14.84
C HIS A 447 -8.23 -12.75 -14.53
N PRO A 448 -9.24 -11.85 -14.57
CA PRO A 448 -10.63 -12.24 -14.30
C PRO A 448 -11.09 -13.28 -15.33
N ARG A 449 -11.88 -14.27 -14.90
CA ARG A 449 -12.53 -15.16 -15.88
C ARG A 449 -13.71 -14.43 -16.47
N GLN A 450 -13.50 -13.92 -17.69
CA GLN A 450 -14.50 -13.31 -18.55
C GLN A 450 -15.85 -14.00 -18.42
N GLU A 451 -16.92 -13.22 -18.22
CA GLU A 451 -18.21 -13.75 -17.84
C GLU A 451 -18.73 -14.79 -18.85
N ALA A 452 -19.06 -15.98 -18.34
CA ALA A 452 -19.87 -16.93 -19.07
C ALA A 452 -21.30 -16.39 -19.16
N ALA A 453 -21.58 -15.63 -20.22
CA ALA A 453 -22.82 -14.87 -20.45
C ALA A 453 -24.13 -15.67 -20.27
N ASP A 454 -24.07 -17.00 -20.41
CA ASP A 454 -25.20 -17.92 -20.24
C ASP A 454 -25.45 -18.40 -18.79
N ARG A 455 -24.93 -17.70 -17.77
CA ARG A 455 -25.25 -17.99 -16.36
C ARG A 455 -26.62 -17.45 -15.91
N LEU A 456 -27.65 -17.60 -16.76
CA LEU A 456 -29.10 -17.41 -16.51
C LEU A 456 -29.43 -17.28 -15.02
N THR A 457 -30.01 -16.17 -14.57
CA THR A 457 -30.22 -15.89 -13.14
C THR A 457 -31.02 -17.00 -12.43
N ALA A 458 -31.03 -17.00 -11.09
CA ALA A 458 -31.87 -17.94 -10.34
C ALA A 458 -33.36 -17.84 -10.74
N LEU A 459 -33.80 -16.64 -11.14
CA LEU A 459 -35.14 -16.40 -11.68
C LEU A 459 -35.30 -16.97 -13.10
N GLU A 460 -34.38 -16.71 -14.03
CA GLU A 460 -34.45 -17.29 -15.39
C GLU A 460 -34.32 -18.81 -15.39
N LYS A 461 -33.44 -19.39 -14.57
CA LYS A 461 -33.34 -20.86 -14.41
C LYS A 461 -34.68 -21.43 -13.93
N ARG A 462 -35.41 -20.73 -13.04
CA ARG A 462 -36.77 -21.09 -12.62
C ARG A 462 -37.82 -20.83 -13.71
N LEU A 463 -37.66 -19.78 -14.51
CA LEU A 463 -38.61 -19.36 -15.54
C LEU A 463 -38.55 -20.23 -16.80
N TYR A 464 -37.36 -20.62 -17.25
CA TYR A 464 -37.13 -21.42 -18.47
C TYR A 464 -36.99 -22.92 -18.19
N ARG A 465 -36.18 -23.30 -17.17
CA ARG A 465 -35.80 -24.71 -16.93
C ARG A 465 -36.72 -25.48 -15.96
N SER A 466 -37.76 -24.85 -15.41
CA SER A 466 -38.75 -25.58 -14.59
C SER A 466 -39.80 -26.31 -15.45
N PRO A 467 -40.39 -27.43 -14.97
CA PRO A 467 -41.46 -28.13 -15.70
C PRO A 467 -42.70 -27.28 -15.99
N ALA A 468 -42.90 -26.20 -15.22
CA ALA A 468 -44.02 -25.27 -15.34
C ALA A 468 -43.73 -24.05 -16.24
N SER A 469 -42.55 -23.98 -16.87
CA SER A 469 -42.21 -22.89 -17.80
C SER A 469 -43.17 -22.80 -18.99
N ALA A 470 -43.30 -21.61 -19.57
CA ALA A 470 -44.11 -21.41 -20.79
C ALA A 470 -43.61 -22.32 -21.94
N GLU A 471 -42.30 -22.45 -22.07
CA GLU A 471 -41.64 -23.29 -23.07
C GLU A 471 -41.87 -24.80 -22.82
N SER A 472 -41.79 -25.25 -21.55
CA SER A 472 -42.12 -26.63 -21.17
C SER A 472 -43.59 -26.95 -21.45
N LYS A 473 -44.50 -26.00 -21.17
CA LYS A 473 -45.93 -26.11 -21.46
C LYS A 473 -46.21 -26.18 -22.96
N ALA A 474 -45.59 -25.33 -23.77
CA ALA A 474 -45.69 -25.38 -25.23
C ALA A 474 -45.22 -26.75 -25.76
N ARG A 475 -43.99 -27.16 -25.41
CA ARG A 475 -43.42 -28.47 -25.77
C ARG A 475 -44.28 -29.67 -25.27
N ALA A 476 -45.10 -29.49 -24.25
CA ALA A 476 -46.07 -30.50 -23.79
C ALA A 476 -47.41 -30.45 -24.55
N GLN A 477 -47.89 -29.27 -24.93
CA GLN A 477 -49.09 -29.07 -25.76
C GLN A 477 -48.87 -29.59 -27.18
N ASP A 478 -47.71 -29.35 -27.79
CA ASP A 478 -47.44 -29.80 -29.16
C ASP A 478 -47.31 -31.33 -29.23
N ARG A 479 -46.58 -31.95 -28.29
CA ARG A 479 -46.60 -33.42 -28.13
C ARG A 479 -47.98 -34.00 -27.81
N ARG A 480 -48.92 -33.21 -27.28
CA ARG A 480 -50.32 -33.62 -27.11
C ARG A 480 -51.07 -33.54 -28.45
N ARG A 481 -50.93 -32.44 -29.21
CA ARG A 481 -51.47 -32.29 -30.56
C ARG A 481 -51.01 -33.40 -31.51
N GLU A 482 -49.71 -33.74 -31.49
CA GLU A 482 -49.14 -34.85 -32.27
C GLU A 482 -49.79 -36.20 -31.92
N ARG A 483 -50.04 -36.46 -30.63
CA ARG A 483 -50.72 -37.68 -30.18
C ARG A 483 -52.19 -37.70 -30.59
N GLU A 484 -52.87 -36.56 -30.53
CA GLU A 484 -54.27 -36.43 -30.97
C GLU A 484 -54.40 -36.57 -32.49
N LEU A 485 -53.43 -36.06 -33.27
CA LEU A 485 -53.29 -36.28 -34.71
C LEU A 485 -52.99 -37.75 -35.06
N MET A 486 -52.04 -38.40 -34.38
CA MET A 486 -51.75 -39.82 -34.60
C MET A 486 -52.92 -40.72 -34.19
N ALA A 487 -53.66 -40.34 -33.14
CA ALA A 487 -54.87 -41.05 -32.73
C ALA A 487 -56.01 -40.89 -33.73
N SER A 488 -56.24 -39.69 -34.28
CA SER A 488 -57.27 -39.46 -35.31
C SER A 488 -56.90 -40.10 -36.64
N TYR A 489 -55.62 -40.10 -37.03
CA TYR A 489 -55.13 -40.80 -38.22
C TYR A 489 -55.33 -42.32 -38.10
N LYS A 490 -55.00 -42.90 -36.93
CA LYS A 490 -55.24 -44.32 -36.64
C LYS A 490 -56.74 -44.65 -36.57
N GLY A 491 -57.55 -43.78 -35.99
CA GLY A 491 -59.02 -43.93 -35.95
C GLY A 491 -59.66 -43.87 -37.33
N SER A 492 -59.20 -42.96 -38.18
CA SER A 492 -59.64 -42.84 -39.58
C SER A 492 -59.33 -44.12 -40.37
N MET A 493 -58.10 -44.65 -40.23
CA MET A 493 -57.71 -45.90 -40.88
C MET A 493 -58.58 -47.09 -40.44
N LEU A 494 -58.95 -47.16 -39.15
CA LEU A 494 -59.88 -48.15 -38.58
C LEU A 494 -61.37 -47.89 -38.90
N SER A 495 -61.68 -46.93 -39.76
CA SER A 495 -63.03 -46.63 -40.26
C SER A 495 -63.15 -46.71 -41.80
N MET A 496 -62.13 -47.28 -42.44
CA MET A 496 -62.11 -47.62 -43.87
C MET A 496 -62.05 -49.15 -44.12
N GLU A 497 -62.24 -49.94 -43.05
CA GLU A 497 -62.55 -51.38 -43.07
C GLU A 497 -64.00 -51.60 -42.58
#